data_AF-A0A9D1FUP3-F1
#
_entry.id   AF-A0A9D1FUP3-F1
#
_cell.length_a   1.000
_cell.length_b   1.000
_cell.length_c   1.000
_cell.angle_alpha   90.00
_cell.angle_beta   90.00
_cell.angle_gamma   90.00
#
_symmetry.space_group_name_H-M   'P 1'
#
loop_
_entity.id
_entity.type
_entity.pdbx_description
1 polymer ?
#
loop_
_entity_poly.entity_id
_entity_poly.type
_entity_poly.pdbx_seq_one_letter_code
_entity_poly.pdbx_strand_id
1 'polypeptide(L)' 'MKYKGIIFDFNGTLLFDSEKHLEAWREYSKQLRGTPFTDEEMRDYMFGRTNEDIIAYAIGKKPDPELVNKLGLEKEAVYR' A
#
# COMPACT_ATOMS: atom_id res chain seq x y z
N MET A 1 5.09 -2.12 35.52
CA MET A 1 4.83 -3.10 34.45
C MET A 1 6.12 -3.34 33.69
N LYS A 2 6.56 -4.61 33.52
CA LYS A 2 7.76 -4.95 32.76
C LYS A 2 7.32 -5.75 31.53
N TYR A 3 7.38 -5.14 30.35
CA TYR A 3 7.01 -5.79 29.10
C TYR A 3 8.05 -6.88 28.77
N LYS A 4 7.59 -8.05 28.31
CA LYS A 4 8.45 -9.19 27.96
C LYS A 4 8.97 -9.14 26.52
N GLY A 5 8.41 -8.26 25.69
CA GLY A 5 8.80 -8.03 24.31
C GLY A 5 7.91 -6.96 23.68
N ILE A 6 8.42 -6.28 22.65
CA ILE A 6 7.70 -5.28 21.86
C ILE A 6 7.99 -5.60 20.39
N ILE A 7 6.94 -5.63 19.56
CA ILE A 7 7.06 -5.79 18.12
C ILE A 7 6.68 -4.45 17.49
N PHE A 8 7.55 -3.93 16.65
CA PHE A 8 7.33 -2.70 15.91
C PHE A 8 7.09 -3.05 14.45
N ASP A 9 6.09 -2.38 13.86
CA ASP A 9 6.01 -2.30 12.41
C ASP A 9 7.21 -1.50 11.87
N PHE A 10 7.55 -1.67 10.59
CA PHE A 10 8.68 -0.97 9.99
C PHE A 10 8.24 0.39 9.43
N ASN A 11 7.36 0.39 8.45
CA ASN A 11 6.90 1.61 7.76
C ASN A 11 5.97 2.43 8.66
N GLY A 12 6.19 3.73 8.75
CA GLY A 12 5.45 4.65 9.61
C GLY A 12 5.69 4.51 11.13
N THR A 13 6.45 3.50 11.57
CA THR A 13 6.81 3.30 12.99
C THR A 13 8.32 3.41 13.22
N LEU A 14 9.13 2.64 12.50
CA LEU A 14 10.60 2.71 12.57
C LEU A 14 11.19 3.60 11.47
N LEU A 15 10.49 3.73 10.33
CA LEU A 15 10.86 4.58 9.21
C LEU A 15 9.70 5.50 8.84
N PHE A 16 9.93 6.82 8.82
CA PHE A 16 8.92 7.81 8.43
C PHE A 16 8.86 7.96 6.90
N ASP A 17 8.41 6.92 6.20
CA ASP A 17 8.29 6.89 4.74
C ASP A 17 6.84 6.79 4.22
N SER A 18 5.87 6.94 5.13
CA SER A 18 4.45 6.82 4.81
C SER A 18 4.02 7.78 3.70
N GLU A 19 4.53 9.01 3.66
CA GLU A 19 4.22 9.98 2.60
C GLU A 19 4.62 9.48 1.21
N LYS A 20 5.82 8.89 1.07
CA LYS A 20 6.30 8.34 -0.20
C LYS A 20 5.47 7.15 -0.66
N HIS A 21 5.07 6.30 0.28
CA HIS A 21 4.16 5.19 -0.02
C HIS A 21 2.79 5.70 -0.48
N LEU A 22 2.24 6.73 0.16
CA LEU A 22 0.98 7.35 -0.23
C LEU A 22 1.07 7.97 -1.63
N GLU A 23 2.13 8.72 -1.93
CA GLU A 23 2.37 9.29 -3.26
C GLU A 23 2.50 8.21 -4.33
N ALA A 24 3.29 7.16 -4.09
CA ALA A 24 3.46 6.06 -5.03
C ALA A 24 2.13 5.38 -5.35
N TRP A 25 1.28 5.14 -4.34
CA TRP A 25 -0.05 4.57 -4.55
C TRP A 25 -1.02 5.54 -5.22
N ARG A 26 -0.94 6.84 -4.93
CA ARG A 26 -1.75 7.87 -5.58
C ARG A 26 -1.44 7.97 -7.07
N GLU A 27 -0.16 7.86 -7.46
CA GLU A 27 0.22 7.82 -8.88
C GLU A 27 -0.11 6.47 -9.53
N TYR A 28 0.18 5.36 -8.85
CA TYR A 28 -0.03 4.02 -9.41
C TYR A 28 -1.52 3.69 -9.59
N SER A 29 -2.39 4.15 -8.69
CA SER A 29 -3.84 3.99 -8.82
C SER A 29 -4.40 4.68 -10.06
N LYS A 30 -3.85 5.83 -10.50
CA LYS A 30 -4.23 6.45 -11.78
C LYS A 30 -4.01 5.50 -12.95
N GLN A 31 -2.88 4.77 -12.93
CA GLN A 31 -2.54 3.81 -13.98
C GLN A 31 -3.42 2.55 -13.90
N LEU A 32 -3.71 2.10 -12.67
CA LEU A 32 -4.41 0.84 -12.43
C LEU A 32 -5.94 0.93 -12.63
N ARG A 33 -6.56 2.04 -12.22
CA ARG A 33 -8.02 2.23 -12.24
C ARG A 33 -8.50 3.51 -12.94
N GLY A 34 -7.59 4.26 -13.56
CA GLY A 34 -7.91 5.50 -14.28
C GLY A 34 -8.11 6.74 -13.39
N THR A 35 -8.13 6.58 -12.07
CA THR A 35 -8.31 7.67 -11.10
C THR A 35 -7.38 7.50 -9.90
N PRO A 36 -6.79 8.59 -9.38
CA PRO A 36 -5.96 8.52 -8.19
C PRO A 36 -6.80 8.11 -6.97
N PHE A 37 -6.19 7.47 -5.99
CA PHE A 37 -6.78 7.36 -4.66
C PHE A 37 -6.91 8.74 -4.02
N THR A 38 -8.06 8.97 -3.39
CA THR A 38 -8.30 10.10 -2.50
C THR A 38 -7.65 9.87 -1.13
N ASP A 39 -7.49 10.93 -0.35
CA ASP A 39 -6.94 10.82 1.00
C ASP A 39 -7.80 9.94 1.93
N GLU A 40 -9.12 9.96 1.73
CA GLU A 40 -10.06 9.11 2.46
C GLU A 40 -9.85 7.63 2.09
N GLU A 41 -9.74 7.32 0.80
CA GLU A 41 -9.48 5.94 0.35
C GLU A 41 -8.13 5.42 0.84
N MET A 42 -7.08 6.25 0.78
CA MET A 42 -5.77 5.85 1.29
C MET A 42 -5.83 5.58 2.79
N ARG A 43 -6.56 6.41 3.55
CA ARG A 43 -6.71 6.22 4.99
C ARG A 43 -7.44 4.93 5.35
N ASP A 44 -8.52 4.62 4.64
CA ASP A 44 -9.42 3.52 4.98
C ASP A 44 -8.95 2.17 4.40
N TYR A 45 -8.25 2.18 3.26
CA TYR A 45 -7.91 0.98 2.50
C TYR A 45 -6.41 0.71 2.35
N MET A 46 -5.51 1.60 2.78
CA MET A 46 -4.06 1.32 2.71
C MET A 46 -3.37 1.14 4.06
N PHE A 47 -3.67 1.94 5.09
CA PHE A 47 -2.93 1.86 6.35
C PHE A 47 -3.07 0.48 6.99
N GLY A 48 -1.94 -0.22 7.17
CA GLY A 48 -1.87 -1.57 7.72
C GLY A 48 -2.42 -2.67 6.81
N ARG A 49 -2.66 -2.39 5.53
CA ARG A 49 -3.16 -3.35 4.54
C ARG A 49 -2.06 -3.91 3.66
N THR A 50 -2.28 -5.10 3.12
CA THR A 50 -1.34 -5.73 2.19
C THR A 50 -1.49 -5.17 0.77
N ASN A 51 -0.48 -5.35 -0.08
CA ASN A 51 -0.59 -5.00 -1.49
C ASN A 51 -1.77 -5.73 -2.17
N GLU A 52 -2.04 -6.99 -1.79
CA GLU A 52 -3.19 -7.75 -2.31
C GLU A 52 -4.50 -7.05 -2.01
N ASP A 53 -4.70 -6.59 -0.76
CA ASP A 53 -5.92 -5.89 -0.34
C ASP A 53 -6.11 -4.57 -1.11
N ILE A 54 -5.03 -3.78 -1.23
CA ILE A 54 -5.05 -2.48 -1.90
C ILE A 54 -5.33 -2.65 -3.40
N ILE A 55 -4.69 -3.65 -4.04
CA ILE A 55 -4.92 -3.96 -5.45
C ILE A 55 -6.36 -4.46 -5.64
N ALA A 56 -6.84 -5.34 -4.76
CA ALA A 56 -8.20 -5.86 -4.83
C ALA A 56 -9.24 -4.75 -4.74
N TYR A 57 -9.00 -3.77 -3.87
CA TYR A 57 -9.80 -2.55 -3.79
C TYR A 57 -9.75 -1.75 -5.10
N ALA A 58 -8.55 -1.52 -5.65
CA ALA A 58 -8.37 -0.75 -6.87
C ALA A 58 -9.09 -1.35 -8.09
N ILE A 59 -9.05 -2.68 -8.24
CA ILE A 59 -9.61 -3.39 -9.41
C ILE A 59 -11.01 -3.96 -9.16
N GLY A 60 -11.54 -3.84 -7.93
CA GLY A 60 -12.87 -4.31 -7.53
C GLY A 60 -13.04 -5.83 -7.49
N LYS A 61 -11.96 -6.61 -7.53
CA LYS A 61 -11.99 -8.09 -7.48
C LYS A 61 -10.71 -8.64 -6.87
N LYS A 62 -10.75 -9.89 -6.40
CA LYS A 62 -9.55 -10.56 -5.90
C LYS A 62 -8.54 -10.82 -7.05
N PRO A 63 -7.34 -10.24 -7.01
CA PRO A 63 -6.29 -10.51 -8.00
C PRO A 63 -5.68 -11.90 -7.80
N ASP A 64 -5.11 -12.45 -8.87
CA ASP A 64 -4.27 -13.64 -8.77
C ASP A 64 -2.92 -13.30 -8.10
N PRO A 65 -2.29 -14.20 -7.32
CA PRO A 65 -1.00 -13.95 -6.68
C PRO A 65 0.12 -13.49 -7.64
N GLU A 66 0.15 -13.98 -8.89
CA GLU A 66 1.14 -13.53 -9.88
C GLU A 66 0.90 -12.06 -10.26
N LEU A 67 -0.36 -11.66 -10.38
CA LEU A 67 -0.75 -10.28 -10.66
C LEU A 67 -0.40 -9.37 -9.47
N VAL A 68 -0.67 -9.80 -8.23
CA VAL A 68 -0.30 -9.05 -7.02
C VAL A 68 1.20 -8.78 -6.99
N ASN A 69 2.02 -9.81 -7.26
CA ASN A 69 3.46 -9.67 -7.26
C ASN A 69 3.94 -8.72 -8.36
N LYS A 70 3.44 -8.90 -9.59
CA LYS A 70 3.76 -8.02 -10.72
C LYS A 70 3.43 -6.56 -10.42
N LEU A 71 2.20 -6.27 -10.00
CA LEU A 71 1.75 -4.91 -9.73
C LEU A 71 2.46 -4.30 -8.50
N GLY A 72 2.76 -5.13 -7.50
CA GLY A 72 3.57 -4.73 -6.34
C GLY A 72 4.97 -4.28 -6.75
N LEU A 73 5.65 -5.05 -7.62
CA LEU A 73 6.97 -4.69 -8.15
C LEU A 73 6.93 -3.43 -9.01
N GLU A 74 5.92 -3.26 -9.86
CA GLU A 74 5.73 -2.04 -10.65
C GLU A 74 5.55 -0.81 -9.74
N LYS A 75 4.73 -0.90 -8.69
CA LYS A 75 4.57 0.18 -7.70
C LYS A 75 5.85 0.44 -6.90
N GLU A 76 6.64 -0.60 -6.59
CA GLU A 76 7.94 -0.43 -5.93
C GLU A 76 8.93 0.32 -6.83
N ALA A 77 8.87 0.13 -8.15
CA ALA A 77 9.66 0.92 -9.09
C ALA A 77 9.23 2.40 -9.14
N VAL A 78 7.96 2.71 -8.89
CA VAL A 78 7.46 4.10 -8.76
C VAL A 78 7.89 4.77 -7.44
N TYR A 79 8.09 3.96 -6.38
CA TYR A 79 8.50 4.44 -5.06
C TYR A 79 10.02 4.73 -4.95
N ARG A 80 10.84 4.06 -5.77
CA ARG A 80 12.31 4.24 -5.81
C ARG A 80 12.72 5.53 -6.51
#